data_AF-A0AA41DBH6-F1
#
_entry.id   AF-A0AA41DBH6-F1
#
_cell.length_a   1.000
_cell.length_b   1.000
_cell.length_c   1.000
_cell.angle_alpha   90.00
_cell.angle_beta   90.00
_cell.angle_gamma   90.00
#
_symmetry.space_group_name_H-M   'P 1'
#
loop_
_entity.id
_entity.type
_entity.pdbx_description
1 polymer ?
#
loop_
_entity_poly.entity_id
_entity_poly.type
_entity_poly.pdbx_seq_one_letter_code
_entity_poly.pdbx_strand_id
1 'polypeptide(L)' 'MLGVRLDTELEERLAAVARTQGRSKSDIAREAVRRYVDLHDEAYRREARRQSTRASKRDTPEDFAFWNRLAKEDAA' A
#
# COMPACT_ATOMS: atom_id res chain seq x y z
N MET A 1 -2.22 7.57 -19.09
CA MET A 1 -0.80 7.94 -19.24
C MET A 1 -0.55 9.12 -18.29
N LEU A 2 0.40 9.03 -17.36
CA LEU A 2 0.70 10.08 -16.38
C LEU A 2 1.86 10.94 -16.90
N GLY A 3 1.67 12.26 -17.03
CA GLY A 3 2.75 13.20 -17.32
C GLY A 3 3.32 13.75 -16.03
N VAL A 4 4.58 13.43 -15.71
CA VAL A 4 5.27 13.90 -14.50
C VAL A 4 6.36 14.88 -14.91
N ARG A 5 6.39 16.05 -14.27
CA ARG A 5 7.50 17.00 -14.41
C ARG A 5 8.60 16.61 -13.45
N LEU A 6 9.82 16.48 -13.96
CA LEU A 6 11.02 16.26 -13.16
C LEU A 6 11.83 17.54 -13.16
N ASP A 7 12.53 17.81 -12.06
CA ASP A 7 13.60 18.80 -12.09
C ASP A 7 14.75 18.33 -12.99
N THR A 8 15.58 19.28 -13.43
CA THR A 8 16.66 19.03 -14.38
C THR A 8 17.64 17.97 -13.88
N GLU A 9 18.01 18.03 -12.59
CA GLU A 9 18.99 17.11 -12.00
C GLU A 9 18.46 15.67 -12.01
N LEU A 10 17.21 15.49 -11.60
CA LEU A 10 16.55 14.19 -11.57
C LEU A 10 16.36 13.63 -12.98
N GLU A 11 16.02 14.47 -13.96
CA GLU A 11 15.92 14.04 -15.35
C GLU A 11 17.28 13.59 -15.91
N GLU A 12 18.35 14.33 -15.64
CA GLU A 12 19.71 13.98 -16.06
C GLU A 12 20.17 12.65 -15.44
N ARG A 13 19.93 12.46 -14.15
CA ARG A 13 20.19 11.21 -13.44
C ARG A 13 19.39 10.04 -14.03
N LEU A 14 18.09 10.24 -14.28
CA LEU A 14 17.25 9.21 -14.91
C LEU A 14 17.77 8.87 -16.32
N ALA A 15 18.18 9.87 -17.09
CA ALA A 15 18.77 9.69 -18.41
C ALA A 15 20.08 8.88 -18.35
N ALA A 16 20.93 9.16 -17.36
CA ALA A 16 22.18 8.43 -17.16
C ALA A 16 21.91 6.95 -16.85
N VAL A 17 20.99 6.65 -15.93
CA VAL A 17 20.62 5.26 -15.60
C VAL A 17 19.98 4.55 -16.80
N ALA A 18 19.13 5.23 -17.55
CA ALA A 18 18.53 4.70 -18.79
C ALA A 18 19.60 4.29 -19.81
N ARG A 19 20.60 5.15 -20.03
CA ARG A 19 21.73 4.86 -20.93
C ARG A 19 22.56 3.68 -20.46
N THR A 20 22.92 3.62 -19.17
CA THR A 20 23.77 2.53 -18.66
C THR A 20 23.07 1.17 -18.70
N GLN A 21 21.74 1.14 -18.57
CA GLN A 21 20.97 -0.10 -18.60
C GLN A 21 20.44 -0.47 -19.99
N GLY A 22 20.60 0.39 -21.00
CA GLY A 22 20.02 0.17 -22.33
C GLY A 22 18.49 0.16 -22.35
N ARG A 23 17.86 0.93 -21.45
CA ARG A 23 16.40 0.99 -21.27
C ARG A 23 15.87 2.40 -21.52
N SER A 24 14.58 2.54 -21.81
CA SER A 24 13.98 3.87 -21.95
C SER A 24 13.78 4.54 -20.58
N LYS A 25 13.86 5.89 -20.54
CA LYS A 25 13.55 6.67 -19.33
C LYS A 25 12.16 6.31 -18.78
N SER A 26 11.18 6.17 -19.66
CA SER A 26 9.79 5.85 -19.32
C SER A 26 9.65 4.48 -18.67
N ASP A 27 10.43 3.49 -19.10
CA ASP A 27 10.38 2.15 -18.51
C ASP A 27 10.97 2.13 -17.10
N ILE A 28 12.09 2.83 -16.90
CA ILE A 28 12.70 2.98 -15.58
C ILE A 28 11.76 3.76 -14.64
N ALA A 29 11.17 4.86 -15.11
CA ALA A 29 10.22 5.64 -14.32
C ALA A 29 8.99 4.80 -13.92
N ARG A 30 8.42 4.04 -14.86
CA ARG A 30 7.27 3.17 -14.59
C ARG A 30 7.61 2.06 -13.60
N GLU A 31 8.80 1.49 -13.67
CA GLU A 31 9.26 0.51 -12.70
C GLU A 31 9.50 1.12 -11.32
N ALA A 32 10.13 2.29 -11.25
CA ALA A 32 10.35 2.99 -9.99
C ALA A 32 9.03 3.31 -9.27
N VAL A 33 8.03 3.81 -10.01
CA VAL A 33 6.69 4.08 -9.47
C VAL A 33 6.02 2.79 -8.98
N ARG A 34 6.09 1.71 -9.76
CA ARG A 34 5.53 0.40 -9.35
C ARG A 34 6.18 -0.11 -8.06
N ARG A 35 7.52 -0.13 -8.00
CA ARG A 35 8.25 -0.56 -6.78
C ARG A 35 7.90 0.31 -5.57
N TYR A 36 7.75 1.62 -5.77
CA TYR A 36 7.34 2.52 -4.69
C TYR A 36 5.94 2.16 -4.18
N VAL A 37 4.97 1.99 -5.08
CA VAL A 37 3.59 1.61 -4.70
C VAL A 37 3.58 0.26 -4.01
N ASP A 38 4.24 -0.76 -4.56
CA ASP A 38 4.27 -2.11 -3.98
C ASP A 38 4.85 -2.12 -2.56
N LEU A 39 5.95 -1.38 -2.35
CA LEU A 39 6.60 -1.26 -1.04
C LEU A 39 5.67 -0.61 0.00
N HIS A 40 4.96 0.44 -0.39
CA HIS A 40 4.09 1.18 0.52
C HIS A 40 2.76 0.47 0.77
N ASP A 41 2.24 -0.25 -0.24
CA ASP A 41 1.04 -1.06 -0.11
C ASP A 41 1.27 -2.31 0.76
N GLU A 42 2.45 -2.95 0.66
CA GLU A 42 2.79 -4.07 1.54
C GLU A 42 2.99 -3.61 2.99
N ALA A 43 3.67 -2.48 3.23
CA ALA A 43 3.81 -1.89 4.55
C ALA A 43 2.45 -1.56 5.16
N TYR A 44 1.55 -0.94 4.37
CA TYR A 44 0.18 -0.64 4.77
C TYR A 44 -0.60 -1.91 5.12
N ARG A 45 -0.56 -2.94 4.28
CA ARG A 45 -1.24 -4.22 4.54
C ARG A 45 -0.69 -4.94 5.77
N ARG A 46 0.63 -4.90 6.01
CA ARG A 46 1.24 -5.47 7.22
C ARG A 46 0.78 -4.75 8.48
N GLU A 47 0.70 -3.43 8.45
CA GLU A 47 0.21 -2.65 9.59
C GLU A 47 -1.28 -2.88 9.83
N ALA A 48 -2.11 -2.91 8.78
CA ALA A 48 -3.52 -3.24 8.89
C ALA A 48 -3.74 -4.63 9.54
N ARG A 49 -2.95 -5.63 9.15
CA ARG A 49 -2.98 -6.97 9.79
C ARG A 49 -2.59 -6.92 11.26
N ARG A 50 -1.56 -6.14 11.63
CA ARG A 50 -1.15 -5.96 13.03
C ARG A 50 -2.26 -5.32 13.85
N GLN A 51 -2.90 -4.28 13.33
CA GLN A 51 -3.98 -3.58 14.03
C GLN A 51 -5.21 -4.48 14.18
N SER A 52 -5.62 -5.17 13.13
CA SER A 52 -6.72 -6.15 13.20
C SER A 52 -6.42 -7.25 14.21
N THR A 53 -5.22 -7.84 14.20
CA THR A 53 -4.83 -8.86 15.18
C THR A 53 -4.82 -8.31 16.62
N ARG A 54 -4.39 -7.07 16.82
CA ARG A 54 -4.41 -6.41 18.14
C ARG A 54 -5.83 -6.11 18.60
N ALA A 55 -6.73 -5.72 17.69
CA ALA A 55 -8.13 -5.49 17.97
C ALA A 55 -8.84 -6.81 18.34
N SER A 56 -8.65 -7.88 17.57
CA SER A 56 -9.22 -9.20 17.87
C SER A 56 -8.68 -9.82 19.16
N LYS A 57 -7.46 -9.47 19.59
CA LYS A 57 -6.93 -9.88 20.90
C LYS A 57 -7.50 -9.08 22.08
N ARG A 58 -8.19 -7.97 21.80
CA ARG A 58 -8.90 -7.16 22.80
C ARG A 58 -10.37 -7.53 22.93
N ASP A 59 -10.92 -8.35 22.04
CA ASP A 59 -12.28 -8.85 22.17
C ASP A 59 -12.40 -9.66 23.46
N THR A 60 -13.26 -9.19 24.33
CA THR A 60 -13.64 -9.87 25.56
C THR A 60 -14.83 -10.80 25.30
N PRO A 61 -15.09 -11.79 26.16
CA PRO A 61 -16.30 -12.60 26.07
C PRO A 61 -17.59 -11.77 26.08
N GLU A 62 -17.56 -10.58 26.69
CA GLU A 62 -18.66 -9.63 26.78
C GLU A 62 -18.96 -8.98 25.43
N ASP A 63 -17.93 -8.65 24.64
CA ASP A 63 -18.08 -8.13 23.27
C ASP A 63 -18.78 -9.15 22.37
N PHE A 64 -18.42 -10.43 22.51
CA PHE A 64 -19.03 -11.52 21.74
C PHE A 64 -20.51 -11.73 22.08
N ALA A 65 -20.89 -11.53 23.35
CA ALA A 65 -22.28 -11.62 23.78
C ALA A 65 -23.13 -10.44 23.28
N PHE A 66 -22.54 -9.24 23.19
CA PHE A 66 -23.19 -8.04 22.66
C PHE A 66 -23.54 -8.19 21.17
N TRP A 67 -22.56 -8.55 20.33
CA TRP A 67 -22.78 -8.72 18.89
C TRP A 67 -23.78 -9.84 18.56
N ASN A 68 -23.77 -10.94 19.30
CA ASN A 68 -24.75 -12.01 19.15
C ASN A 68 -26.18 -11.59 19.51
N ARG A 69 -26.35 -10.65 20.44
CA ARG A 69 -27.68 -10.14 20.80
C ARG A 69 -28.22 -9.26 19.68
N LEU A 70 -27.43 -8.31 19.18
CA LEU A 70 -27.80 -7.45 18.06
C LEU A 70 -28.16 -8.26 16.81
N ALA A 71 -27.36 -9.27 16.46
CA ALA A 71 -27.64 -10.13 15.30
C ALA A 71 -28.95 -10.92 15.41
N LYS A 72 -29.42 -11.23 16.64
CA LYS A 72 -30.71 -11.88 16.87
C LYS A 72 -31.89 -10.91 16.81
N GLU A 73 -31.68 -9.66 17.24
CA GLU A 73 -32.70 -8.61 17.18
C GLU A 73 -32.96 -8.14 15.74
N ASP A 74 -31.93 -8.09 14.89
CA ASP A 74 -32.06 -7.73 13.46
C ASP A 74 -32.70 -8.84 12.60
N ALA A 75 -32.69 -10.09 13.09
CA ALA A 75 -33.23 -11.26 12.40
C ALA A 75 -34.67 -11.62 12.80
N ALA A 76 -35.26 -10.88 13.75
CA ALA A 76 -36.61 -11.08 14.30
C ALA A 76 -37.59 -10.04 13.76
#